data_AF-A0A7S0PM05-F1
#
_entry.id   AF-A0A7S0PM05-F1
#
_cell.length_a   1.000
_cell.length_b   1.000
_cell.length_c   1.000
_cell.angle_alpha   90.00
_cell.angle_beta   90.00
_cell.angle_gamma   90.00
#
_symmetry.space_group_name_H-M   'P 1'
#
loop_
_entity.id
_entity.type
_entity.pdbx_description
1 polymer ?
#
loop_
_entity_poly.entity_id
_entity_poly.type
_entity_poly.pdbx_seq_one_letter_code
_entity_poly.pdbx_strand_id
1 'polypeptide(L)'
;FVESVPLNIEATWEESTPYVPIICLLSPGSDPTKLIEELAKKQKITVNGVSMGQGQEIIARRLMTSATREGHWVLLQNTHLGLGYMAEIETYMTKAAEEGKIHHDFRLWITA
;
A
#
# COMPACT_ATOMS: atom_id res chain seq x y z
N PHE A 1 -1.33 2.07 -30.83
CA PHE A 1 -0.63 2.17 -29.53
C PHE A 1 -0.46 0.75 -28.98
N VAL A 2 0.73 0.15 -29.17
CA VAL A 2 1.06 -1.20 -28.68
C VAL A 2 2.53 -1.19 -28.23
N GLU A 3 2.91 -0.21 -27.41
CA GLU A 3 4.22 -0.18 -26.76
C GLU A 3 4.01 -0.32 -25.26
N SER A 4 4.73 -1.24 -24.65
CA SER A 4 4.74 -1.42 -23.20
C SER A 4 5.48 -0.24 -22.56
N VAL A 5 4.77 0.55 -21.76
CA VAL A 5 5.41 1.58 -20.93
C VAL A 5 6.05 0.88 -19.73
N PRO A 6 7.34 1.12 -19.43
CA PRO A 6 7.98 0.55 -18.25
C PRO A 6 7.29 1.04 -16.98
N LEU A 7 7.18 0.17 -15.97
CA LEU A 7 6.62 0.52 -14.67
C LEU A 7 7.44 1.66 -14.05
N ASN A 8 6.77 2.79 -13.76
CA ASN A 8 7.36 3.92 -13.08
C ASN A 8 6.70 4.11 -11.71
N ILE A 9 7.32 3.55 -10.68
CA ILE A 9 6.81 3.58 -9.30
C ILE A 9 6.74 5.00 -8.72
N GLU A 10 7.65 5.88 -9.16
CA GLU A 10 7.75 7.26 -8.69
C GLU A 10 6.59 8.09 -9.25
N ALA A 11 6.34 8.00 -10.56
CA ALA A 11 5.19 8.67 -11.18
C ALA A 11 3.85 8.17 -10.59
N THR A 12 3.71 6.86 -10.37
CA THR A 12 2.51 6.30 -9.72
C THR A 12 2.33 6.84 -8.29
N TRP A 13 3.42 7.01 -7.55
CA TRP A 13 3.37 7.61 -6.22
C TRP A 13 3.01 9.11 -6.27
N GLU A 14 3.57 9.88 -7.20
CA GLU A 14 3.28 11.32 -7.37
C GLU A 14 1.80 11.58 -7.69
N GLU A 15 1.17 10.71 -8.48
CA GLU A 15 -0.27 10.79 -8.80
C GLU A 15 -1.18 10.28 -7.68
N SER A 16 -0.62 9.59 -6.68
CA SER A 16 -1.38 8.98 -5.59
C SER A 16 -1.63 9.96 -4.44
N THR A 17 -2.67 9.66 -3.65
CA THR A 17 -3.03 10.42 -2.44
C THR A 17 -3.09 9.51 -1.23
N PRO A 18 -3.09 10.03 0.01
CA PRO A 18 -3.26 9.22 1.21
C PRO A 18 -4.56 8.42 1.28
N TYR A 19 -5.56 8.82 0.48
CA TYR A 19 -6.89 8.22 0.49
C TYR A 19 -7.11 7.20 -0.62
N VAL A 20 -6.20 7.14 -1.59
CA VAL A 20 -6.30 6.26 -2.77
C VAL A 20 -5.16 5.24 -2.72
N PRO A 21 -5.43 3.97 -2.36
CA PRO A 21 -4.42 2.91 -2.35
C PRO A 21 -3.86 2.63 -3.75
N ILE A 22 -2.60 2.22 -3.80
CA ILE A 22 -1.94 1.79 -5.04
C ILE A 22 -1.94 0.25 -5.07
N ILE A 23 -2.51 -0.33 -6.13
CA ILE A 23 -2.58 -1.79 -6.31
C ILE A 23 -1.69 -2.21 -7.47
N CYS A 24 -0.71 -3.07 -7.18
CA CYS A 24 0.16 -3.70 -8.16
C CYS A 24 -0.36 -5.10 -8.49
N LEU A 25 -0.84 -5.30 -9.71
CA LEU A 25 -1.24 -6.61 -10.23
C LEU A 25 -0.02 -7.33 -10.79
N LEU A 26 0.35 -8.46 -10.19
CA LEU A 26 1.63 -9.10 -10.46
C LEU A 26 1.47 -10.27 -11.45
N SER A 27 2.39 -10.33 -12.42
CA SER A 27 2.65 -11.57 -13.16
C SER A 27 3.60 -12.46 -12.37
N PRO A 28 3.59 -13.79 -12.58
CA PRO A 28 4.53 -14.69 -11.92
C PRO A 28 5.99 -14.22 -12.08
N GLY A 29 6.71 -14.08 -10.96
CA GLY A 29 8.10 -13.63 -10.93
C GLY A 29 8.31 -12.11 -10.93
N SER A 30 7.25 -11.31 -11.01
CA SER A 30 7.29 -9.85 -10.83
C SER A 30 7.03 -9.48 -9.37
N ASP A 31 7.87 -8.63 -8.78
CA ASP A 31 7.67 -8.10 -7.43
C ASP A 31 8.19 -6.64 -7.33
N PRO A 32 7.31 -5.65 -7.12
CA PRO A 32 7.68 -4.24 -7.03
C PRO A 32 8.21 -3.84 -5.64
N THR A 33 8.26 -4.76 -4.67
CA THR A 33 8.62 -4.46 -3.27
C THR A 33 9.92 -3.67 -3.16
N LYS A 34 10.99 -4.10 -3.84
CA LYS A 34 12.28 -3.40 -3.82
C LYS A 34 12.20 -1.98 -4.37
N LEU A 35 11.43 -1.77 -5.44
CA LEU A 35 11.25 -0.44 -6.04
C LEU A 35 10.49 0.50 -5.09
N ILE A 36 9.50 -0.03 -4.38
CA ILE A 36 8.73 0.72 -3.36
C ILE A 36 9.64 1.08 -2.18
N GLU A 37 10.43 0.14 -1.67
CA GLU A 37 11.39 0.37 -0.58
C GLU A 37 12.47 1.40 -0.96
N GLU A 38 13.01 1.30 -2.17
CA GLU A 38 14.00 2.26 -2.70
C GLU A 38 13.40 3.65 -2.83
N LEU A 39 12.17 3.77 -3.35
CA LEU A 39 11.46 5.05 -3.44
C LEU A 39 11.23 5.65 -2.05
N ALA A 40 10.71 4.86 -1.11
CA ALA A 40 10.45 5.34 0.25
C ALA A 40 11.74 5.81 0.94
N LYS A 41 12.85 5.10 0.73
CA LYS A 41 14.18 5.51 1.22
C LYS A 41 14.60 6.86 0.64
N LYS A 42 14.35 7.12 -0.65
CA LYS A 42 14.61 8.44 -1.28
C LYS A 42 13.74 9.54 -0.64
N GLN A 43 12.47 9.23 -0.37
CA GLN A 43 11.53 10.15 0.28
C GLN A 43 11.73 10.25 1.81
N LYS A 44 12.65 9.46 2.38
CA LYS A 44 12.89 9.35 3.83
C LYS A 44 11.64 8.95 4.64
N ILE A 45 10.79 8.13 4.03
CA ILE A 45 9.58 7.58 4.63
C ILE A 45 9.82 6.12 5.02
N THR A 46 9.34 5.73 6.20
CA THR A 46 9.36 4.33 6.65
C THR A 46 8.30 3.52 5.89
N VAL A 47 8.69 2.36 5.38
CA VAL A 47 7.76 1.35 4.84
C VAL A 47 7.70 0.19 5.82
N ASN A 48 6.49 -0.26 6.16
CA ASN A 48 6.28 -1.49 6.90
C ASN A 48 5.43 -2.44 6.07
N GLY A 49 5.98 -3.63 5.80
CA GLY A 49 5.34 -4.65 5.01
C GLY A 49 4.77 -5.81 5.83
N VAL A 50 3.70 -6.42 5.34
CA VAL A 50 3.20 -7.70 5.83
C VAL A 50 2.68 -8.52 4.66
N SER A 51 3.10 -9.78 4.55
CA SER A 51 2.49 -10.73 3.63
C SER A 51 1.23 -11.29 4.25
N MET A 52 0.12 -11.16 3.55
CA MET A 52 -1.17 -11.69 3.96
C MET A 52 -1.15 -13.23 3.97
N GLY A 53 -1.90 -13.77 4.91
CA GLY A 53 -1.99 -15.19 5.22
C GLY A 53 -2.74 -15.35 6.54
N GLN A 54 -2.83 -16.58 7.04
CA GLN A 54 -3.58 -16.86 8.28
C GLN A 54 -2.99 -16.09 9.47
N GLY A 55 -3.81 -15.26 10.14
CA GLY A 55 -3.45 -14.53 11.37
C GLY A 55 -2.69 -13.22 11.14
N GLN A 56 -2.39 -12.86 9.89
CA GLN A 56 -1.62 -11.65 9.55
C GLN A 56 -2.46 -10.37 9.63
N GLU A 57 -3.79 -10.49 9.61
CA GLU A 57 -4.73 -9.38 9.75
C GLU A 57 -4.52 -8.58 11.05
N ILE A 58 -4.06 -9.23 12.12
CA ILE A 58 -3.78 -8.55 13.40
C ILE A 58 -2.60 -7.59 13.24
N ILE A 59 -1.55 -8.01 12.53
CA ILE A 59 -0.36 -7.20 12.28
C ILE A 59 -0.71 -6.08 11.30
N ALA A 60 -1.42 -6.41 10.21
CA ALA A 60 -1.83 -5.45 9.21
C ALA A 60 -2.67 -4.30 9.81
N ARG A 61 -3.63 -4.59 10.71
CA ARG A 61 -4.40 -3.55 11.41
C ARG A 61 -3.54 -2.58 12.20
N ARG A 62 -2.54 -3.11 12.92
CA ARG A 62 -1.62 -2.30 13.72
C ARG A 62 -0.79 -1.38 12.82
N LEU A 63 -0.26 -1.92 11.72
CA LEU A 63 0.48 -1.15 10.73
C LEU A 63 -0.38 -0.05 10.12
N MET A 64 -1.60 -0.36 9.66
CA MET A 64 -2.53 0.62 9.11
C MET A 64 -2.85 1.76 10.10
N THR A 65 -3.11 1.41 11.35
CA THR A 65 -3.49 2.41 12.38
C THR A 65 -2.34 3.34 12.72
N SER A 66 -1.12 2.82 12.85
CA SER A 66 0.08 3.63 13.12
C SER A 66 0.44 4.46 11.89
N ALA A 67 0.47 3.85 10.70
CA ALA A 67 0.93 4.51 9.48
C ALA A 67 0.02 5.67 9.03
N THR A 68 -1.30 5.53 9.14
CA THR A 68 -2.23 6.62 8.81
C THR A 68 -2.08 7.83 9.72
N ARG A 69 -1.65 7.64 10.97
CA ARG A 69 -1.39 8.71 11.93
C ARG A 69 0.01 9.30 11.77
N GLU A 70 1.00 8.46 11.53
CA GLU A 70 2.44 8.81 11.57
C GLU A 70 3.02 9.11 10.19
N GLY A 71 2.27 8.89 9.11
CA GLY A 71 2.73 9.19 7.75
C GLY A 71 3.68 8.16 7.17
N HIS A 72 3.47 6.87 7.48
CA HIS A 72 4.30 5.79 6.98
C HIS A 72 3.63 5.10 5.80
N TRP A 73 4.39 4.32 5.05
CA TRP A 73 3.83 3.48 4.01
C TRP A 73 3.56 2.08 4.55
N VAL A 74 2.43 1.52 4.14
CA VAL A 74 2.09 0.12 4.43
C VAL A 74 2.15 -0.65 3.12
N LEU A 75 2.86 -1.78 3.12
CA LEU A 75 2.92 -2.70 2.00
C LEU A 75 2.20 -4.00 2.38
N LEU A 76 0.97 -4.19 1.88
CA LEU A 76 0.24 -5.45 2.02
C LEU A 76 0.59 -6.36 0.85
N GLN A 77 1.23 -7.49 1.13
CA GLN A 77 1.67 -8.43 0.11
C GLN A 77 0.77 -9.66 0.02
N ASN A 78 0.69 -10.28 -1.15
CA ASN A 78 -0.09 -11.50 -1.38
C ASN A 78 -1.55 -11.38 -0.92
N THR A 79 -2.19 -10.22 -1.17
CA THR A 79 -3.50 -9.92 -0.58
C THR A 79 -4.63 -10.83 -1.07
N HIS A 80 -4.42 -11.58 -2.15
CA HIS A 80 -5.30 -12.66 -2.60
C HIS A 80 -5.45 -13.78 -1.55
N LEU A 81 -4.52 -13.92 -0.60
CA LEU A 81 -4.59 -14.85 0.54
C LEU A 81 -5.35 -14.28 1.76
N GLY A 82 -5.76 -13.01 1.70
CA GLY A 82 -6.32 -12.26 2.82
C GLY A 82 -7.57 -11.44 2.47
N LEU A 83 -8.40 -11.94 1.55
CA LEU A 83 -9.55 -11.20 1.02
C LEU A 83 -10.52 -10.65 2.09
N GLY A 84 -10.72 -11.39 3.18
CA GLY A 84 -11.55 -10.93 4.29
C GLY A 84 -11.05 -9.61 4.89
N TYR A 85 -9.73 -9.47 5.05
CA TYR A 85 -9.13 -8.23 5.54
C TYR A 85 -9.17 -7.10 4.49
N MET A 86 -9.15 -7.43 3.19
CA MET A 86 -9.25 -6.42 2.14
C MET A 86 -10.60 -5.68 2.16
N ALA A 87 -11.70 -6.36 2.46
CA ALA A 87 -13.01 -5.73 2.66
C ALA A 87 -13.01 -4.77 3.87
N GLU A 88 -12.26 -5.11 4.92
CA GLU A 88 -12.11 -4.24 6.08
C GLU A 88 -11.24 -3.01 5.78
N ILE A 89 -10.19 -3.18 4.97
CA ILE A 89 -9.36 -2.07 4.47
C ILE A 89 -10.20 -1.09 3.65
N GLU A 90 -11.06 -1.56 2.76
CA GLU A 90 -11.95 -0.72 1.97
C GLU A 90 -12.85 0.14 2.87
N THR A 91 -13.47 -0.49 3.87
CA THR A 91 -14.31 0.20 4.86
C THR A 91 -13.50 1.23 5.67
N TYR A 92 -12.29 0.85 6.09
CA TYR A 92 -11.39 1.71 6.85
C TYR A 92 -10.96 2.94 6.04
N MET A 93 -10.54 2.75 4.79
CA MET A 93 -10.08 3.84 3.91
C MET A 93 -11.22 4.80 3.57
N THR A 94 -12.42 4.28 3.32
CA THR A 94 -13.62 5.09 3.04
C THR A 94 -13.94 6.00 4.22
N LYS A 95 -13.99 5.45 5.43
CA LYS A 95 -14.23 6.22 6.65
C LYS A 95 -13.12 7.25 6.91
N ALA A 96 -11.87 6.85 6.70
CA ALA A 96 -10.74 7.75 6.91
C ALA A 96 -10.73 8.93 5.91
N ALA A 97 -11.25 8.73 4.69
CA ALA A 97 -11.47 9.79 3.71
C ALA A 97 -12.58 10.76 4.14
N GLU A 98 -13.70 10.25 4.66
CA GLU A 98 -14.79 11.09 5.20
C GLU A 98 -14.34 11.94 6.40
N GLU A 99 -13.53 11.37 7.29
CA GLU A 99 -13.04 12.08 8.48
C GLU A 99 -11.92 13.10 8.15
N GLY A 100 -11.23 12.93 7.03
CA GLY A 100 -10.13 13.81 6.62
C GLY A 100 -8.89 13.76 7.53
N LYS A 101 -8.71 12.67 8.31
CA LYS A 101 -7.66 12.55 9.35
C LYS A 101 -6.55 11.57 9.00
N ILE A 102 -6.12 11.54 7.73
CA ILE A 102 -4.96 10.75 7.31
C ILE A 102 -3.75 11.68 7.14
N HIS A 103 -2.59 11.24 7.62
CA HIS A 103 -1.33 11.95 7.40
C HIS A 103 -1.01 12.05 5.90
N HIS A 104 -0.57 13.23 5.45
CA HIS A 104 -0.32 13.52 4.03
C HIS A 104 0.73 12.62 3.34
N ASP A 105 1.70 12.12 4.10
CA ASP A 105 2.72 11.17 3.60
C ASP A 105 2.27 9.71 3.54
N PHE A 106 1.16 9.35 4.21
CA PHE A 106 0.69 7.97 4.24
C PHE A 106 0.42 7.47 2.82
N ARG A 107 0.84 6.24 2.52
CA ARG A 107 0.45 5.51 1.31
C ARG A 107 0.22 4.04 1.64
N LEU A 108 -0.82 3.49 1.04
CA LEU A 108 -1.12 2.06 1.09
C LEU A 108 -0.74 1.44 -0.26
N TRP A 109 0.22 0.52 -0.22
CA TRP A 109 0.64 -0.30 -1.35
C TRP A 109 0.11 -1.71 -1.17
N ILE A 110 -0.51 -2.26 -2.23
CA ILE A 110 -1.10 -3.60 -2.24
C ILE A 110 -0.48 -4.37 -3.40
N THR A 111 -0.05 -5.60 -3.15
CA THR A 111 0.37 -6.53 -4.20
C THR A 111 -0.51 -7.78 -4.20
N ALA A 112 -0.97 -8.18 -5.38
CA ALA A 112 -1.91 -9.27 -5.58
C ALA A 112 -1.50 -10.17 -6.75
#